data_AF-A0A1S9CUK0-F1
#
_entry.id   AF-A0A1S9CUK0-F1
#
_cell.length_a   1.000
_cell.length_b   1.000
_cell.length_c   1.000
_cell.angle_alpha   90.00
_cell.angle_beta   90.00
_cell.angle_gamma   90.00
#
_symmetry.space_group_name_H-M   'P 1'
#
loop_
_entity.id
_entity.type
_entity.pdbx_description
1 polymer ?
#
loop_
_entity_poly.entity_id
_entity_poly.type
_entity_poly.pdbx_seq_one_letter_code
_entity_poly.pdbx_strand_id
1 'polypeptide(L)'
;MTVEQLKLVTNINEFKQLGKFGEISQILNLMINPFKIEATTYEELYEAFQLLVEKWSDFKSGPFVDKKSEYTFYLTKLEGKQRNKMLGITDEMYENPELAKQWYRQIAKLVHPDIGVDSTNKAFIALQDLYQVMIDDSEES
;
A
#
# COMPACT_ATOMS: atom_id res chain seq x y z
N MET A 1 -12.69 -21.93 0.30
CA MET A 1 -11.80 -20.76 0.43
C MET A 1 -10.50 -21.05 -0.31
N THR A 2 -10.00 -20.09 -1.09
CA THR A 2 -8.70 -20.18 -1.79
C THR A 2 -7.67 -19.28 -1.13
N VAL A 3 -6.38 -19.53 -1.39
CA VAL A 3 -5.27 -18.68 -0.94
C VAL A 3 -5.45 -17.23 -1.42
N GLU A 4 -5.92 -17.04 -2.65
CA GLU A 4 -6.18 -15.71 -3.23
C GLU A 4 -7.25 -14.92 -2.45
N GLN A 5 -8.32 -15.57 -1.98
CA GLN A 5 -9.32 -14.91 -1.14
C GLN A 5 -8.73 -14.47 0.21
N LEU A 6 -7.76 -15.23 0.73
CA LEU A 6 -7.08 -14.94 1.99
C LEU A 6 -6.21 -13.68 1.89
N LYS A 7 -5.58 -13.46 0.73
CA LYS A 7 -4.75 -12.27 0.43
C LYS A 7 -5.52 -10.96 0.28
N LEU A 8 -6.84 -11.03 0.09
CA LEU A 8 -7.70 -9.85 -0.07
C LEU A 8 -8.26 -9.33 1.25
N VAL A 9 -8.05 -10.06 2.35
CA VAL A 9 -8.59 -9.68 3.66
C VAL A 9 -7.81 -8.51 4.25
N THR A 10 -8.54 -7.49 4.68
CA THR A 10 -7.99 -6.26 5.24
C THR A 10 -8.33 -6.06 6.73
N ASN A 11 -9.29 -6.82 7.25
CA ASN A 11 -9.73 -6.72 8.65
C ASN A 11 -10.20 -8.07 9.23
N ILE A 12 -10.28 -8.14 10.55
CA ILE A 12 -10.66 -9.37 11.28
C ILE A 12 -12.09 -9.85 10.97
N ASN A 13 -13.01 -8.96 10.62
CA ASN A 13 -14.40 -9.35 10.33
C ASN A 13 -14.47 -10.09 8.99
N GLU A 14 -13.79 -9.59 7.96
CA GLU A 14 -13.61 -10.29 6.69
C GLU A 14 -12.90 -11.64 6.92
N PHE A 15 -11.85 -11.65 7.74
CA PHE A 15 -11.11 -12.87 8.08
C PHE A 15 -12.03 -13.96 8.68
N LYS A 16 -12.89 -13.57 9.62
CA LYS A 16 -13.87 -14.48 10.24
C LYS A 16 -14.94 -14.96 9.27
N GLN A 17 -15.26 -14.19 8.24
CA GLN A 17 -16.25 -14.55 7.22
C GLN A 17 -15.69 -15.49 6.15
N LEU A 18 -14.37 -15.61 6.01
CA LEU A 18 -13.74 -16.45 5.00
C LEU A 18 -14.06 -17.96 5.15
N GLY A 19 -14.28 -18.42 6.37
CA GLY A 19 -14.50 -19.83 6.65
C GLY A 19 -14.36 -20.16 8.13
N LYS A 20 -14.37 -21.45 8.46
CA LYS A 20 -14.19 -21.90 9.84
C LYS A 20 -12.72 -21.77 10.25
N PHE A 21 -12.49 -21.51 11.54
CA PHE A 21 -11.16 -21.38 12.15
C PHE A 21 -10.19 -22.48 11.71
N GLY A 22 -10.61 -23.75 11.82
CA GLY A 22 -9.78 -24.89 11.45
C GLY A 22 -9.40 -24.93 9.96
N GLU A 23 -10.29 -24.49 9.08
CA GLU A 23 -10.03 -24.43 7.63
C GLU A 23 -9.01 -23.34 7.30
N ILE A 24 -9.16 -22.15 7.90
CA ILE A 24 -8.23 -21.03 7.73
C ILE A 24 -6.85 -21.40 8.28
N SER A 25 -6.80 -21.98 9.48
CA SER A 25 -5.56 -22.42 10.12
C SER A 25 -4.84 -23.49 9.29
N GLN A 26 -5.57 -24.47 8.73
CA GLN A 26 -4.97 -25.48 7.85
C GLN A 26 -4.36 -24.88 6.60
N ILE A 27 -5.07 -23.97 5.92
CA ILE A 27 -4.55 -23.33 4.70
C ILE A 27 -3.30 -22.50 5.01
N LEU A 28 -3.32 -21.73 6.10
CA LEU A 28 -2.14 -20.96 6.53
C LEU A 28 -0.94 -21.86 6.82
N ASN A 29 -1.13 -22.94 7.58
CA ASN A 29 -0.07 -23.90 7.91
C ASN A 29 0.50 -24.61 6.67
N LEU A 30 -0.31 -24.89 5.65
CA LEU A 30 0.18 -25.44 4.39
C LEU A 30 1.09 -24.46 3.63
N MET A 31 0.79 -23.16 3.69
CA MET A 31 1.59 -22.13 3.01
C MET A 31 2.92 -21.85 3.69
N ILE A 32 3.00 -21.99 5.02
CA ILE A 32 4.21 -21.66 5.78
C ILE A 32 5.07 -22.88 6.16
N ASN A 33 4.75 -24.07 5.62
CA ASN A 33 5.50 -25.29 5.89
C ASN A 33 7.02 -25.07 5.64
N PRO A 34 7.91 -25.45 6.58
CA PRO A 34 7.72 -26.35 7.72
C PRO A 34 7.27 -25.70 9.04
N PHE A 35 6.99 -24.40 9.05
CA PHE A 35 6.53 -23.71 10.26
C PHE A 35 5.07 -24.00 10.57
N LYS A 36 4.65 -23.71 11.81
CA LYS A 36 3.27 -23.85 12.26
C LYS A 36 2.79 -22.63 13.03
N ILE A 37 1.51 -22.31 12.85
CA ILE A 37 0.78 -21.33 13.67
C ILE A 37 0.03 -22.11 14.75
N GLU A 38 0.35 -21.84 16.02
CA GLU A 38 -0.30 -22.45 17.19
C GLU A 38 -1.39 -21.55 17.78
N ALA A 39 -2.17 -20.89 16.91
CA ALA A 39 -3.29 -20.08 17.33
C ALA A 39 -4.46 -20.95 17.82
N THR A 40 -5.17 -20.47 18.84
CA THR A 40 -6.37 -21.09 19.42
C THR A 40 -7.62 -20.25 19.22
N THR A 41 -7.45 -18.96 18.91
CA THR A 41 -8.53 -17.99 18.64
C THR A 41 -8.39 -17.35 17.26
N TYR A 42 -9.49 -16.83 16.71
CA TYR A 42 -9.46 -16.12 15.42
C TYR A 42 -8.56 -14.88 15.48
N GLU A 43 -8.53 -14.22 16.62
CA GLU A 43 -7.70 -13.04 16.90
C GLU A 43 -6.22 -13.38 16.78
N GLU A 44 -5.76 -14.43 17.49
CA GLU A 44 -4.37 -14.91 17.41
C GLU A 44 -4.00 -15.35 15.99
N LEU A 45 -4.91 -16.04 15.30
CA LEU A 45 -4.68 -16.50 13.93
C LEU A 45 -4.61 -15.33 12.95
N TYR A 46 -5.43 -14.30 13.17
CA TYR A 46 -5.43 -13.08 12.37
C TYR A 46 -4.16 -12.25 12.60
N GLU A 47 -3.70 -12.13 13.84
CA GLU A 47 -2.42 -11.46 14.16
C GLU A 47 -1.24 -12.17 13.48
N ALA A 48 -1.19 -13.50 13.56
CA ALA A 48 -0.18 -14.28 12.85
C ALA A 48 -0.27 -14.07 11.34
N PHE A 49 -1.48 -14.06 10.77
CA PHE A 49 -1.69 -13.76 9.36
C PHE A 49 -1.21 -12.35 8.97
N GLN A 50 -1.50 -11.33 9.78
CA GLN A 50 -1.02 -9.96 9.54
C GLN A 50 0.51 -9.89 9.51
N LEU A 51 1.17 -10.59 10.44
CA LEU A 51 2.63 -10.69 10.45
C LEU A 51 3.17 -11.38 9.19
N LEU A 52 2.50 -12.44 8.73
CA LEU A 52 2.87 -13.11 7.48
C LEU A 52 2.71 -12.17 6.27
N VAL A 53 1.61 -11.43 6.16
CA VAL A 53 1.40 -10.43 5.09
C VAL A 53 2.47 -9.34 5.12
N GLU A 54 2.85 -8.88 6.31
CA GLU A 54 3.86 -7.84 6.46
C GLU A 54 5.26 -8.32 6.07
N LYS A 55 5.63 -9.52 6.54
CA LYS A 55 7.01 -10.02 6.48
C LYS A 55 7.30 -10.94 5.29
N TRP A 56 6.30 -11.58 4.67
CA TRP A 56 6.48 -12.61 3.65
C TRP A 56 5.89 -12.18 2.31
N SER A 57 6.71 -12.20 1.25
CA SER A 57 6.30 -11.77 -0.10
C SER A 57 5.16 -12.59 -0.68
N ASP A 58 5.08 -13.89 -0.35
CA ASP A 58 4.06 -14.79 -0.91
C ASP A 58 2.64 -14.44 -0.48
N PHE A 59 2.51 -13.68 0.61
CA PHE A 59 1.25 -13.18 1.16
C PHE A 59 0.90 -11.76 0.72
N LYS A 60 1.84 -11.04 0.10
CA LYS A 60 1.55 -9.75 -0.50
C LYS A 60 0.67 -9.93 -1.73
N SER A 61 -0.35 -9.10 -1.87
CA SER A 61 -1.23 -9.06 -3.04
C SER A 61 -0.78 -7.94 -3.99
N GLY A 62 -0.92 -8.20 -5.29
CA GLY A 62 -0.56 -7.24 -6.34
C GLY A 62 0.89 -7.36 -6.86
N PRO A 63 1.24 -6.57 -7.88
CA PRO A 63 2.50 -6.71 -8.61
C PRO A 63 3.70 -6.05 -7.91
N PHE A 64 3.50 -5.40 -6.76
CA PHE A 64 4.52 -4.60 -6.09
C PHE A 64 4.97 -5.23 -4.78
N VAL A 65 6.29 -5.20 -4.55
CA VAL A 65 6.92 -5.78 -3.35
C VAL A 65 6.74 -4.91 -2.11
N ASP A 66 6.53 -3.61 -2.27
CA ASP A 66 6.26 -2.65 -1.21
C ASP A 66 5.58 -1.37 -1.74
N LYS A 67 5.07 -0.55 -0.82
CA LYS A 67 4.43 0.73 -1.13
C LYS A 67 5.38 1.72 -1.81
N LYS A 68 6.68 1.68 -1.50
CA LYS A 68 7.66 2.57 -2.13
C LYS A 68 7.75 2.30 -3.63
N SER A 69 7.82 1.03 -4.01
CA SER A 69 7.88 0.56 -5.40
C SER A 69 6.59 0.87 -6.14
N GLU A 70 5.45 0.66 -5.48
CA GLU A 70 4.13 1.00 -5.99
C GLU A 70 3.99 2.51 -6.29
N TYR A 71 4.31 3.38 -5.33
CA TYR A 71 4.22 4.83 -5.52
C TYR A 71 5.26 5.36 -6.51
N THR A 72 6.46 4.76 -6.53
CA THR A 72 7.49 5.05 -7.56
C THR A 72 6.94 4.73 -8.95
N PHE A 73 6.24 3.62 -9.12
CA PHE A 73 5.58 3.27 -10.38
C PHE A 73 4.48 4.28 -10.73
N TYR A 74 3.61 4.63 -9.79
CA TYR A 74 2.55 5.62 -10.02
C TYR A 74 3.10 6.97 -10.47
N LEU A 75 4.17 7.46 -9.85
CA LEU A 75 4.79 8.74 -10.17
C LEU A 75 5.54 8.72 -11.52
N THR A 76 6.11 7.59 -11.93
CA THR A 76 7.02 7.53 -13.09
C THR A 76 6.45 6.85 -14.32
N LYS A 77 5.35 6.10 -14.19
CA LYS A 77 4.76 5.29 -15.27
C LYS A 77 3.29 5.59 -15.56
N LEU A 78 2.57 6.23 -14.63
CA LEU A 78 1.19 6.65 -14.87
C LEU A 78 1.13 8.14 -15.18
N GLU A 79 0.11 8.55 -15.92
CA GLU A 79 -0.10 9.95 -16.30
C GLU A 79 -1.56 10.39 -16.06
N GLY A 80 -1.76 11.71 -16.02
CA GLY A 80 -3.06 12.35 -15.97
C GLY A 80 -4.00 11.83 -14.87
N LYS A 81 -5.27 11.64 -15.21
CA LYS A 81 -6.32 11.23 -14.26
C LYS A 81 -6.05 9.89 -13.59
N GLN A 82 -5.39 8.95 -14.28
CA GLN A 82 -5.08 7.65 -13.69
C GLN A 82 -4.02 7.76 -12.59
N ARG A 83 -2.95 8.54 -12.83
CA ARG A 83 -1.96 8.86 -11.81
C ARG A 83 -2.61 9.56 -10.62
N ASN A 84 -3.39 10.61 -10.88
CA ASN A 84 -4.03 11.40 -9.84
C ASN A 84 -4.94 10.53 -8.94
N LYS A 85 -5.74 9.66 -9.55
CA LYS A 85 -6.57 8.71 -8.81
C LYS A 85 -5.75 7.77 -7.92
N MET A 86 -4.67 7.18 -8.45
CA MET A 86 -3.83 6.25 -7.68
C MET A 86 -3.01 6.93 -6.58
N LEU A 87 -2.63 8.20 -6.79
CA LEU A 87 -1.94 9.01 -5.79
C LEU A 87 -2.88 9.70 -4.80
N GLY A 88 -4.20 9.54 -4.95
CA GLY A 88 -5.19 10.18 -4.09
C GLY A 88 -5.24 11.71 -4.20
N ILE A 89 -4.85 12.26 -5.36
CA ILE A 89 -4.95 13.70 -5.63
C ILE A 89 -6.43 14.06 -5.81
N THR A 90 -6.89 15.05 -5.07
CA THR A 90 -8.27 15.57 -5.14
C THR A 90 -8.27 17.03 -5.57
N ASP A 91 -9.40 17.50 -6.12
CA ASP A 91 -9.56 18.90 -6.55
C ASP A 91 -9.38 19.87 -5.36
N GLU A 92 -9.79 19.47 -4.16
CA GLU A 92 -9.59 20.21 -2.91
C GLU A 92 -8.12 20.56 -2.61
N MET A 93 -7.16 19.76 -3.11
CA MET A 93 -5.74 20.03 -2.91
C MET A 93 -5.26 21.22 -3.75
N TYR A 94 -5.93 21.54 -4.86
CA TYR A 94 -5.62 22.73 -5.67
C TYR A 94 -6.16 24.02 -5.03
N GLU A 95 -7.19 23.90 -4.20
CA GLU A 95 -7.81 25.04 -3.50
C GLU A 95 -7.24 25.24 -2.08
N ASN A 96 -6.57 24.23 -1.52
CA ASN A 96 -6.07 24.23 -0.15
C ASN A 96 -4.59 23.82 -0.07
N PRO A 97 -3.67 24.80 0.04
CA PRO A 97 -2.23 24.57 0.11
C PRO A 97 -1.81 23.67 1.28
N GLU A 98 -2.53 23.68 2.40
CA GLU A 98 -2.19 22.83 3.55
C GLU A 98 -2.55 21.36 3.29
N LEU A 99 -3.63 21.07 2.57
CA LEU A 99 -3.96 19.72 2.12
C LEU A 99 -2.93 19.20 1.11
N ALA A 100 -2.56 20.02 0.12
CA ALA A 100 -1.51 19.68 -0.85
C ALA A 100 -0.18 19.37 -0.14
N LYS A 101 0.19 20.19 0.86
CA LYS A 101 1.42 20.01 1.63
C LYS A 101 1.40 18.76 2.51
N GLN A 102 0.25 18.44 3.11
CA GLN A 102 0.09 17.19 3.86
C GLN A 102 0.25 15.97 2.94
N TRP A 103 -0.43 15.97 1.80
CA TRP A 103 -0.33 14.94 0.78
C TRP A 103 1.13 14.78 0.30
N TYR A 104 1.78 15.88 -0.07
CA TYR A 104 3.18 15.88 -0.52
C TYR A 104 4.10 15.27 0.54
N ARG A 105 3.98 15.67 1.81
CA ARG A 105 4.80 15.13 2.89
C ARG A 105 4.58 13.64 3.12
N GLN A 106 3.35 13.14 2.97
CA GLN A 106 3.06 11.72 3.10
C GLN A 106 3.75 10.91 2.02
N ILE A 107 3.65 11.34 0.75
CA ILE A 107 4.27 10.62 -0.37
C ILE A 107 5.79 10.78 -0.34
N ALA A 108 6.31 11.98 -0.04
CA ALA A 108 7.74 12.24 0.05
C ALA A 108 8.43 11.28 1.03
N LYS A 109 7.82 10.99 2.19
CA LYS A 109 8.36 9.99 3.15
C LYS A 109 8.45 8.58 2.57
N LEU A 110 7.57 8.22 1.63
CA LEU A 110 7.57 6.89 1.00
C LEU A 110 8.60 6.79 -0.13
N VAL A 111 8.76 7.86 -0.92
CA VAL A 111 9.61 7.85 -2.12
C VAL A 111 10.93 8.58 -1.95
N HIS A 112 11.24 9.09 -0.74
CA HIS A 112 12.51 9.77 -0.48
C HIS A 112 13.69 8.87 -0.89
N PRO A 113 14.65 9.40 -1.66
CA PRO A 113 15.83 8.67 -2.08
C PRO A 113 16.84 8.59 -0.94
N ASP A 114 16.50 7.87 0.13
CA ASP A 114 17.48 7.54 1.19
C ASP A 114 18.54 6.55 0.71
N ILE A 115 18.34 5.91 -0.45
CA ILE A 115 19.27 4.95 -1.05
C ILE A 115 19.27 5.21 -2.57
N GLY A 116 20.41 5.64 -3.11
CA GLY A 116 20.57 6.20 -4.46
C GLY A 116 20.26 5.24 -5.60
N VAL A 117 18.98 5.02 -5.88
CA VAL A 117 18.48 4.36 -7.10
C VAL A 117 17.90 5.44 -8.02
N ASP A 118 18.32 5.50 -9.28
CA ASP A 118 17.90 6.54 -10.23
C ASP A 118 16.37 6.65 -10.39
N SER A 119 15.64 5.54 -10.21
CA SER A 119 14.18 5.52 -10.30
C SER A 119 13.50 6.29 -9.15
N THR A 120 14.08 6.30 -7.94
CA THR A 120 13.52 7.06 -6.81
C THR A 120 13.74 8.55 -6.97
N ASN A 121 14.85 8.96 -7.60
CA ASN A 121 15.08 10.36 -7.94
C ASN A 121 14.05 10.87 -8.96
N LYS A 122 13.76 10.09 -10.01
CA LYS A 122 12.72 10.45 -10.99
C LYS A 122 11.34 10.56 -10.36
N ALA A 123 11.00 9.63 -9.47
CA ALA A 123 9.74 9.69 -8.74
C ALA A 123 9.65 10.92 -7.84
N PHE A 124 10.73 11.26 -7.13
CA PHE A 124 10.78 12.43 -6.27
C PHE A 124 10.63 13.74 -7.05
N ILE A 125 11.32 13.87 -8.20
CA ILE A 125 11.16 15.02 -9.10
C ILE A 125 9.72 15.12 -9.59
N ALA A 126 9.12 14.02 -10.07
CA ALA A 126 7.73 14.02 -10.53
C ALA A 126 6.74 14.40 -9.40
N LEU A 127 7.03 14.03 -8.15
CA LEU A 127 6.25 14.45 -6.99
C LEU A 127 6.39 15.96 -6.73
N GLN A 128 7.60 16.50 -6.84
CA GLN A 128 7.83 17.95 -6.70
C GLN A 128 7.09 18.74 -7.77
N ASP A 129 7.17 18.30 -9.03
CA ASP A 129 6.47 18.95 -10.15
C ASP A 129 4.96 18.97 -9.91
N LEU A 130 4.38 17.85 -9.46
CA LEU A 130 2.96 17.75 -9.13
C LEU A 130 2.55 18.70 -8.01
N TYR A 131 3.36 18.78 -6.95
CA TYR A 131 3.09 19.68 -5.84
C TYR A 131 3.20 21.14 -6.25
N GLN A 132 4.19 21.49 -7.09
CA GLN A 132 4.37 22.85 -7.60
C GLN A 132 3.13 23.31 -8.39
N VAL A 133 2.59 22.46 -9.27
CA VAL A 133 1.37 22.77 -10.02
C VAL A 133 0.19 23.05 -9.08
N MET A 134 0.05 22.29 -7.98
CA MET A 134 -1.05 22.53 -7.02
C MET A 134 -0.92 23.87 -6.29
N ILE A 135 0.30 24.28 -5.92
CA ILE A 135 0.51 25.54 -5.21
C ILE A 135 0.45 26.74 -6.14
N ASP A 136 0.93 26.63 -7.38
CA ASP A 136 0.87 27.71 -8.37
C ASP A 136 -0.60 28.03 -8.73
N ASP A 137 -1.44 27.01 -8.94
CA ASP A 137 -2.88 27.18 -9.20
C ASP A 137 -3.61 27.81 -8.00
N SER A 138 -3.14 27.58 -6.77
CA SER A 138 -3.75 28.12 -5.55
C SER A 138 -3.45 29.60 -5.32
N GLU A 139 -2.36 30.14 -5.88
CA GLU A 139 -1.96 31.55 -5.73
C GLU A 139 -2.59 32.47 -6.80
N GLU A 140 -3.11 31.92 -7.90
CA GLU A 140 -3.77 32.68 -8.97
C GLU A 140 -5.30 32.84 -8.81
N SER A 141 -5.90 32.25 -7.75
CA SER A 141 -7.35 32.22 -7.51
C SER A 141 -7.87 33.25 -6.50
#